data_AF-A0A7W0W5Y4-F1
#
_entry.id   AF-A0A7W0W5Y4-F1
#
_cell.length_a   1.000
_cell.length_b   1.000
_cell.length_c   1.000
_cell.angle_alpha   90.00
_cell.angle_beta   90.00
_cell.angle_gamma   90.00
#
_symmetry.space_group_name_H-M   'P 1'
#
loop_
_entity.id
_entity.type
_entity.pdbx_description
1 polymer ?
#
loop_
_entity_poly.entity_id
_entity_poly.type
_entity_poly.pdbx_seq_one_letter_code
_entity_poly.pdbx_strand_id
1 'polypeptide(L)'
;MRRVIWGIVLLLLVGCGTESVQPTTNSAGAAAATATAPATAAPTAAPTVAAPAPGGAPEVVATLETSGGIAGISQRLVVWSDGKLELASASNLAAPIRLGQASPEQIQELQTAINRPEFKALNGNYLPENTCCDFFTYVLSAGGTTITTMDGIAWPEPLETVLKLLFDLQSGVTADTK
;
A
#
# COMPACT_ATOMS: atom_id res chain seq x y z
N MET A 1 28.39 25.69 -30.21
CA MET A 1 27.32 26.14 -31.12
C MET A 1 26.48 24.94 -31.54
N ARG A 2 25.24 24.84 -31.07
CA ARG A 2 24.03 24.34 -31.77
C ARG A 2 22.95 24.08 -30.72
N ARG A 3 22.06 25.06 -30.59
CA ARG A 3 20.80 25.01 -29.84
C ARG A 3 19.79 24.31 -30.73
N VAL A 4 19.03 23.35 -30.20
CA VAL A 4 17.79 22.88 -30.84
C VAL A 4 16.70 22.93 -29.79
N ILE A 5 15.86 23.93 -29.96
CA ILE A 5 14.57 24.17 -29.32
C ILE A 5 13.55 23.40 -30.15
N TRP A 6 12.54 22.78 -29.53
CA TRP A 6 11.20 22.39 -30.05
C TRP A 6 10.62 21.38 -29.05
N GLY A 7 9.40 21.44 -28.55
CA GLY A 7 8.28 22.36 -28.72
C GLY A 7 7.24 21.91 -27.70
N ILE A 8 6.65 22.87 -26.99
CA ILE A 8 5.57 22.68 -26.03
C ILE A 8 4.29 22.40 -26.82
N VAL A 9 3.62 21.28 -26.55
CA VAL A 9 2.22 21.07 -26.94
C VAL A 9 1.39 20.96 -25.67
N LEU A 10 0.74 22.08 -25.37
CA LEU A 10 -0.28 22.26 -24.36
C LEU A 10 -1.61 21.80 -24.95
N LEU A 11 -2.22 20.73 -24.43
CA LEU A 11 -3.59 20.36 -24.76
C LEU A 11 -4.48 20.52 -23.52
N LEU A 12 -5.28 21.59 -23.54
CA LEU A 12 -6.37 21.85 -22.60
C LEU A 12 -7.58 21.01 -23.03
N LEU A 13 -8.13 20.17 -22.14
CA LEU A 13 -9.49 19.67 -22.26
C LEU A 13 -10.28 20.03 -21.02
N VAL A 14 -11.19 20.98 -21.25
CA VAL A 14 -12.26 21.44 -20.38
C VAL A 14 -13.38 20.41 -20.42
N GLY A 15 -13.80 19.91 -19.25
CA GLY A 15 -15.01 19.11 -19.07
C GLY A 15 -15.83 19.68 -17.92
N CYS A 16 -16.84 20.48 -18.26
CA CYS A 16 -17.84 21.02 -17.34
C CYS A 16 -19.00 20.02 -17.26
N GLY A 17 -19.38 19.61 -16.05
CA GLY A 17 -20.52 18.72 -15.81
C GLY A 17 -21.21 19.08 -14.51
N THR A 18 -22.05 20.11 -14.56
CA THR A 18 -23.03 20.45 -13.51
C THR A 18 -24.27 19.59 -13.66
N GLU A 19 -24.65 18.84 -12.63
CA GLU A 19 -26.03 18.36 -12.49
C GLU A 19 -26.55 18.68 -11.09
N SER A 20 -27.68 19.37 -11.07
CA SER A 20 -28.38 19.95 -9.93
C SER A 20 -29.68 19.16 -9.69
N VAL A 21 -30.22 19.21 -8.46
CA VAL A 21 -31.63 19.01 -8.00
C VAL A 21 -31.59 18.28 -6.64
N GLN A 22 -32.30 18.62 -5.56
CA GLN A 22 -32.88 19.82 -4.95
C GLN A 22 -33.22 19.40 -3.48
N PRO A 23 -33.50 20.35 -2.57
CA PRO A 23 -33.70 20.08 -1.14
C PRO A 23 -35.15 19.72 -0.81
N THR A 24 -35.37 18.96 0.27
CA THR A 24 -36.66 18.94 0.97
C THR A 24 -36.45 19.11 2.46
N THR A 25 -36.86 20.28 2.95
CA THR A 25 -37.12 20.58 4.36
C THR A 25 -38.53 20.12 4.70
N ASN A 26 -38.74 19.57 5.90
CA ASN A 26 -40.05 19.62 6.53
C ASN A 26 -39.91 19.76 8.05
N SER A 27 -40.60 20.78 8.56
CA SER A 27 -40.65 21.24 9.94
C SER A 27 -41.76 20.56 10.75
N ALA A 28 -41.50 20.41 12.05
CA ALA A 28 -42.38 20.56 13.22
C ALA A 28 -43.77 19.90 13.27
N GLY A 29 -43.98 19.10 14.32
CA GLY A 29 -45.31 18.74 14.84
C GLY A 29 -45.21 18.07 16.21
N ALA A 30 -45.49 18.82 17.27
CA ALA A 30 -45.67 18.30 18.62
C ALA A 30 -47.14 17.91 18.84
N ALA A 31 -47.40 16.73 19.43
CA ALA A 31 -48.59 16.45 20.24
C ALA A 31 -48.44 15.13 21.01
N ALA A 32 -48.77 15.17 22.30
CA ALA A 32 -48.76 14.04 23.22
C ALA A 32 -50.04 13.19 23.11
N ALA A 33 -49.92 11.87 23.33
CA ALA A 33 -51.00 11.03 23.85
C ALA A 33 -50.43 9.72 24.45
N THR A 34 -50.81 9.46 25.70
CA THR A 34 -50.58 8.25 26.50
C THR A 34 -51.58 7.15 26.12
N ALA A 35 -51.14 5.88 25.99
CA ALA A 35 -51.77 4.69 26.59
C ALA A 35 -51.27 3.34 25.99
N THR A 36 -50.70 2.53 26.89
CA THR A 36 -50.90 1.08 27.11
C THR A 36 -50.58 0.05 26.00
N ALA A 37 -49.61 -0.81 26.33
CA ALA A 37 -49.12 -1.97 25.60
C ALA A 37 -50.15 -3.08 25.35
N PRO A 38 -49.89 -3.94 24.34
CA PRO A 38 -49.49 -5.31 24.66
C PRO A 38 -48.22 -5.76 23.94
N ALA A 39 -47.46 -6.64 24.58
CA ALA A 39 -46.22 -7.23 24.07
C ALA A 39 -46.51 -8.23 22.93
N THR A 40 -45.86 -8.08 21.77
CA THR A 40 -45.64 -9.14 20.77
C THR A 40 -44.46 -8.76 19.85
N ALA A 41 -43.46 -9.65 19.81
CA ALA A 41 -42.33 -9.76 18.89
C ALA A 41 -41.42 -8.52 18.70
N ALA A 42 -40.27 -8.55 19.37
CA ALA A 42 -39.14 -7.68 19.07
C ALA A 42 -38.66 -7.94 17.62
N PRO A 43 -38.52 -6.90 16.77
CA PRO A 43 -37.76 -7.07 15.54
C PRO A 43 -36.31 -7.36 15.91
N THR A 44 -35.80 -8.52 15.48
CA THR A 44 -34.36 -8.79 15.45
C THR A 44 -33.72 -7.68 14.63
N ALA A 45 -33.08 -6.73 15.30
CA ALA A 45 -32.29 -5.70 14.65
C ALA A 45 -31.25 -6.42 13.78
N ALA A 46 -31.32 -6.19 12.46
CA ALA A 46 -30.26 -6.60 11.55
C ALA A 46 -28.93 -6.03 12.08
N PRO A 47 -27.82 -6.76 11.98
CA PRO A 47 -26.52 -6.20 12.33
C PRO A 47 -26.27 -5.01 11.40
N THR A 48 -26.34 -3.80 11.96
CA THR A 48 -25.78 -2.61 11.33
C THR A 48 -24.29 -2.90 11.15
N VAL A 49 -23.88 -3.21 9.92
CA VAL A 49 -22.47 -3.23 9.54
C VAL A 49 -21.95 -1.82 9.79
N ALA A 50 -21.17 -1.65 10.84
CA ALA A 50 -20.51 -0.40 11.13
C ALA A 50 -19.64 -0.05 9.91
N ALA A 51 -19.89 1.10 9.30
CA ALA A 51 -19.00 1.65 8.29
C ALA A 51 -17.59 1.80 8.91
N PRO A 52 -16.51 1.39 8.21
CA PRO A 52 -15.17 1.56 8.73
C PRO A 52 -14.91 3.05 8.97
N ALA A 53 -14.51 3.39 10.20
CA ALA A 53 -14.20 4.76 10.57
C ALA A 53 -13.01 5.26 9.73
N PRO A 54 -13.15 6.39 9.00
CA PRO A 54 -12.01 7.00 8.36
C PRO A 54 -11.17 7.71 9.44
N GLY A 55 -9.98 7.20 9.74
CA GLY A 55 -9.07 7.86 10.70
C GLY A 55 -8.07 6.98 11.45
N GLY A 56 -7.78 5.76 10.99
CA GLY A 56 -6.67 4.99 11.54
C GLY A 56 -5.32 5.64 11.22
N ALA A 57 -4.36 5.56 12.15
CA ALA A 57 -2.97 5.88 11.84
C ALA A 57 -2.49 4.97 10.69
N PRO A 58 -1.63 5.46 9.79
CA PRO A 58 -1.11 4.64 8.70
C PRO A 58 -0.37 3.42 9.26
N GLU A 59 -0.64 2.26 8.69
CA GLU A 59 -0.03 0.98 9.06
C GLU A 59 1.06 0.61 8.04
N VAL A 60 2.04 -0.18 8.47
CA VAL A 60 3.04 -0.74 7.55
C VAL A 60 2.40 -1.84 6.72
N VAL A 61 2.39 -1.67 5.40
CA VAL A 61 1.89 -2.65 4.43
C VAL A 61 2.94 -3.74 4.19
N ALA A 62 4.19 -3.33 4.00
CA ALA A 62 5.30 -4.23 3.74
C ALA A 62 6.63 -3.62 4.16
N THR A 63 7.59 -4.49 4.50
CA THR A 63 9.00 -4.13 4.66
C THR A 63 9.85 -5.04 3.78
N LEU A 64 10.80 -4.46 3.04
CA LEU A 64 11.77 -5.19 2.24
C LEU A 64 13.18 -4.81 2.68
N GLU A 65 13.93 -5.78 3.17
CA GLU A 65 15.35 -5.63 3.43
C GLU A 65 16.15 -6.22 2.27
N THR A 66 17.11 -5.46 1.77
CA THR A 66 18.01 -5.88 0.70
C THR A 66 19.43 -5.81 1.21
N SER A 67 20.16 -6.91 1.07
CA SER A 67 21.57 -6.99 1.46
C SER A 67 22.40 -7.77 0.45
N GLY A 68 23.69 -7.42 0.32
CA GLY A 68 24.64 -8.12 -0.55
C GLY A 68 25.10 -7.30 -1.75
N GLY A 69 25.53 -8.01 -2.79
CA GLY A 69 26.19 -7.45 -3.96
C GLY A 69 27.61 -6.92 -3.67
N ILE A 70 28.37 -6.66 -4.74
CA ILE A 70 29.81 -6.32 -4.67
C ILE A 70 30.08 -5.05 -3.87
N ALA A 71 29.09 -4.15 -3.79
CA ALA A 71 29.17 -2.92 -3.03
C ALA A 71 28.80 -3.07 -1.54
N GLY A 72 28.37 -4.26 -1.10
CA GLY A 72 27.92 -4.50 0.28
C GLY A 72 26.72 -3.66 0.66
N ILE A 73 25.72 -3.56 -0.23
CA ILE A 73 24.53 -2.76 0.02
C ILE A 73 23.77 -3.38 1.20
N SER A 74 23.21 -2.52 2.05
CA SER A 74 22.34 -2.94 3.14
C SER A 74 21.29 -1.87 3.39
N GLN A 75 20.06 -2.14 2.93
CA GLN A 75 18.96 -1.18 2.89
C GLN A 75 17.65 -1.81 3.36
N ARG A 76 16.74 -0.97 3.83
CA ARG A 76 15.37 -1.34 4.19
C ARG A 76 14.39 -0.35 3.60
N LEU A 77 13.46 -0.85 2.80
CA LEU A 77 12.27 -0.12 2.37
C LEU A 77 11.12 -0.43 3.33
N VAL A 78 10.46 0.61 3.85
CA VAL A 78 9.18 0.51 4.56
C VAL A 78 8.11 1.17 3.72
N VAL A 79 7.03 0.43 3.46
CA VAL A 79 5.86 0.89 2.69
C VAL A 79 4.68 1.05 3.65
N TRP A 80 4.16 2.27 3.74
CA TRP A 80 3.03 2.61 4.60
C TRP A 80 1.72 2.62 3.82
N SER A 81 0.60 2.41 4.52
CA SER A 81 -0.74 2.30 3.93
C SER A 81 -1.27 3.60 3.33
N ASP A 82 -0.70 4.75 3.71
CA ASP A 82 -0.96 6.07 3.12
C ASP A 82 -0.06 6.36 1.90
N GLY A 83 0.75 5.39 1.50
CA GLY A 83 1.67 5.49 0.37
C GLY A 83 3.03 6.11 0.69
N LYS A 84 3.29 6.53 1.94
CA LYS A 84 4.63 6.98 2.32
C LYS A 84 5.64 5.84 2.12
N LEU A 85 6.78 6.17 1.53
CA LEU A 85 7.91 5.25 1.33
C LEU A 85 9.12 5.77 2.10
N GLU A 86 9.73 4.91 2.90
CA GLU A 86 10.95 5.21 3.63
C GLU A 86 12.02 4.22 3.25
N LEU A 87 13.12 4.70 2.66
CA LEU A 87 14.30 3.89 2.41
C LEU A 87 15.38 4.31 3.41
N ALA A 88 15.82 3.37 4.24
CA ALA A 88 16.88 3.55 5.22
C ALA A 88 18.06 2.61 4.94
N SER A 89 19.23 2.89 5.51
CA SER A 89 20.26 1.86 5.64
C SER A 89 19.80 0.85 6.69
N ALA A 90 19.99 -0.46 6.47
CA ALA A 90 19.57 -1.44 7.47
C ALA A 90 20.32 -1.28 8.81
N SER A 91 21.53 -0.71 8.78
CA SER A 91 22.34 -0.41 9.97
C SER A 91 21.92 0.87 10.71
N ASN A 92 21.07 1.71 10.13
CA ASN A 92 20.58 2.93 10.75
C ASN A 92 19.12 3.20 10.33
N LEU A 93 18.21 2.61 11.09
CA LEU A 93 16.76 2.68 10.84
C LEU A 93 16.10 3.91 11.45
N ALA A 94 16.82 4.66 12.30
CA ALA A 94 16.27 5.82 13.00
C ALA A 94 16.06 7.03 12.08
N ALA A 95 16.73 7.05 10.93
CA ALA A 95 16.59 8.12 9.95
C ALA A 95 16.56 7.53 8.52
N PRO A 96 15.48 7.73 7.75
CA PRO A 96 15.48 7.34 6.34
C PRO A 96 16.55 8.13 5.59
N ILE A 97 17.24 7.46 4.68
CA ILE A 97 18.21 8.09 3.77
C ILE A 97 17.53 8.68 2.55
N ARG A 98 16.31 8.23 2.21
CA ARG A 98 15.48 8.74 1.13
C ARG A 98 14.00 8.55 1.45
N LEU A 99 13.19 9.48 0.95
CA LEU A 99 11.74 9.47 1.07
C LEU A 99 11.08 9.42 -0.31
N GLY A 100 9.90 8.82 -0.35
CA GLY A 100 9.08 8.74 -1.55
C GLY A 100 7.59 8.69 -1.21
N GLN A 101 6.77 8.80 -2.24
CA GLN A 101 5.33 8.70 -2.14
C GLN A 101 4.82 7.80 -3.27
N ALA A 102 4.18 6.71 -2.91
CA ALA A 102 3.45 5.85 -3.83
C ALA A 102 2.07 6.45 -4.12
N SER A 103 1.55 6.18 -5.31
CA SER A 103 0.16 6.48 -5.63
C SER A 103 -0.78 5.52 -4.88
N PRO A 104 -2.04 5.92 -4.63
CA PRO A 104 -3.03 5.03 -4.03
C PRO A 104 -3.21 3.72 -4.81
N GLU A 105 -3.12 3.78 -6.14
CA GLU A 105 -3.24 2.61 -7.03
C GLU A 105 -2.09 1.62 -6.80
N GLN A 106 -0.85 2.10 -6.66
CA GLN A 106 0.31 1.24 -6.37
C GLN A 106 0.19 0.54 -5.01
N ILE A 107 -0.32 1.25 -3.99
CA ILE A 107 -0.56 0.67 -2.67
C ILE A 107 -1.69 -0.35 -2.72
N GLN A 108 -2.77 -0.06 -3.44
CA GLN A 108 -3.88 -0.99 -3.61
C GLN A 108 -3.44 -2.26 -4.34
N GLU A 109 -2.61 -2.14 -5.37
CA GLU A 109 -2.06 -3.27 -6.11
C GLU A 109 -1.18 -4.15 -5.21
N LEU A 110 -0.28 -3.54 -4.43
CA LEU A 110 0.56 -4.24 -3.46
C LEU A 110 -0.27 -4.96 -2.39
N GLN A 111 -1.24 -4.27 -1.78
CA GLN A 111 -2.13 -4.87 -0.78
C GLN A 111 -2.96 -6.01 -1.37
N THR A 112 -3.42 -5.87 -2.61
CA THR A 112 -4.17 -6.92 -3.31
C THR A 112 -3.30 -8.16 -3.49
N ALA A 113 -2.07 -7.99 -3.98
CA ALA A 113 -1.13 -9.09 -4.18
C ALA A 113 -0.78 -9.82 -2.89
N ILE A 114 -0.50 -9.09 -1.80
CA ILE A 114 -0.18 -9.66 -0.48
C ILE A 114 -1.38 -10.40 0.14
N ASN A 115 -2.60 -9.93 -0.13
CA ASN A 115 -3.80 -10.54 0.43
C ASN A 115 -4.29 -11.79 -0.29
N ARG A 116 -3.72 -12.12 -1.46
CA ARG A 116 -4.05 -13.33 -2.20
C ARG A 116 -3.78 -14.59 -1.37
N PRO A 117 -4.66 -15.61 -1.40
CA PRO A 117 -4.44 -16.86 -0.69
C PRO A 117 -3.13 -17.55 -1.09
N GLU A 118 -2.75 -17.44 -2.36
CA GLU A 118 -1.51 -18.06 -2.87
C GLU A 118 -0.26 -17.43 -2.25
N PHE A 119 -0.27 -16.11 -1.99
CA PHE A 119 0.82 -15.43 -1.30
C PHE A 119 0.90 -15.85 0.17
N LYS A 120 -0.25 -15.92 0.85
CA LYS A 120 -0.34 -16.35 2.25
C LYS A 120 0.09 -17.81 2.46
N ALA A 121 0.03 -18.64 1.42
CA ALA A 121 0.46 -20.03 1.45
C ALA A 121 1.96 -20.23 1.13
N LEU A 122 2.71 -19.17 0.84
CA LEU A 122 4.14 -19.28 0.52
C LEU A 122 4.95 -19.79 1.72
N ASN A 123 6.01 -20.55 1.42
CA ASN A 123 7.03 -20.88 2.40
C ASN A 123 7.83 -19.64 2.82
N GLY A 124 8.38 -19.66 4.03
CA GLY A 124 9.20 -18.56 4.54
C GLY A 124 10.62 -18.48 3.97
N ASN A 125 11.05 -19.44 3.14
CA ASN A 125 12.42 -19.49 2.63
C ASN A 125 12.47 -20.04 1.20
N TYR A 126 13.10 -19.28 0.32
CA TYR A 126 13.45 -19.66 -1.05
C TYR A 126 14.93 -19.35 -1.27
N LEU A 127 15.80 -20.25 -0.82
CA LEU A 127 17.24 -20.12 -1.02
C LEU A 127 17.77 -21.36 -1.75
N PRO A 128 18.78 -21.19 -2.63
CA PRO A 128 19.46 -22.33 -3.21
C PRO A 128 20.28 -23.06 -2.14
N GLU A 129 20.59 -24.34 -2.37
CA GLU A 129 21.50 -25.09 -1.49
C GLU A 129 22.89 -24.45 -1.41
N ASN A 130 23.30 -23.76 -2.49
CA ASN A 130 24.58 -23.08 -2.56
C ASN A 130 24.40 -21.56 -2.71
N THR A 131 24.74 -20.82 -1.66
CA THR A 131 24.68 -19.36 -1.59
C THR A 131 26.05 -18.70 -1.87
N CYS A 132 26.98 -19.38 -2.57
CA CYS A 132 28.39 -18.96 -2.69
C CYS A 132 28.67 -17.76 -3.60
N CYS A 133 27.65 -17.12 -4.18
CA CYS A 133 27.83 -16.00 -5.11
C CYS A 133 27.39 -14.68 -4.46
N ASP A 134 27.90 -13.58 -5.01
CA ASP A 134 27.62 -12.22 -4.53
C ASP A 134 26.24 -11.71 -4.97
N PHE A 135 25.25 -12.47 -4.54
CA PHE A 135 23.85 -12.30 -4.82
C PHE A 135 23.20 -11.38 -3.80
N PHE A 136 22.13 -10.72 -4.21
CA PHE A 136 21.29 -9.98 -3.29
C PHE A 136 20.39 -10.94 -2.53
N THR A 137 20.41 -10.83 -1.21
CA THR A 137 19.45 -11.47 -0.32
C THR A 137 18.36 -10.48 0.04
N TYR A 138 17.12 -10.95 -0.04
CA TYR A 138 15.91 -10.19 0.25
C TYR A 138 15.19 -10.81 1.45
N VAL A 139 14.80 -9.97 2.41
CA VAL A 139 13.90 -10.36 3.50
C VAL A 139 12.64 -9.52 3.39
N LEU A 140 11.54 -10.16 3.02
CA LEU A 140 10.23 -9.55 2.87
C LEU A 140 9.37 -9.85 4.09
N SER A 141 8.81 -8.84 4.73
CA SER A 141 7.75 -8.99 5.73
C SER A 141 6.46 -8.33 5.24
N ALA A 142 5.42 -9.12 5.02
CA ALA A 142 4.15 -8.68 4.47
C ALA A 142 3.01 -9.68 4.80
N GLY A 143 1.80 -9.17 5.06
CA GLY A 143 0.61 -10.02 5.23
C GLY A 143 0.69 -11.03 6.38
N GLY A 144 1.53 -10.75 7.39
CA GLY A 144 1.77 -11.64 8.53
C GLY A 144 2.83 -12.73 8.28
N THR A 145 3.47 -12.75 7.11
CA THR A 145 4.52 -13.71 6.75
C THR A 145 5.85 -13.00 6.55
N THR A 146 6.94 -13.66 6.96
CA THR A 146 8.30 -13.26 6.61
C THR A 146 8.89 -14.28 5.64
N ILE A 147 9.40 -13.81 4.51
CA ILE A 147 9.97 -14.62 3.43
C ILE A 147 11.39 -14.18 3.16
N THR A 148 12.34 -15.11 3.24
CA THR A 148 13.73 -14.90 2.83
C THR A 148 13.95 -15.49 1.46
N THR A 149 14.55 -14.72 0.56
CA THR A 149 14.88 -15.17 -0.80
C THR A 149 16.16 -14.51 -1.30
N MET A 150 16.61 -14.90 -2.48
CA MET A 150 17.84 -14.43 -3.13
C MET A 150 17.57 -14.16 -4.62
N ASP A 151 18.36 -13.31 -5.27
CA ASP A 151 18.35 -13.20 -6.74
C ASP A 151 18.94 -14.46 -7.41
N GLY A 152 18.77 -14.57 -8.73
CA GLY A 152 19.31 -15.70 -9.50
C GLY A 152 18.61 -17.05 -9.29
N ILE A 153 17.50 -17.09 -8.54
CA ILE A 153 16.62 -18.27 -8.44
C ILE A 153 15.25 -18.01 -9.04
N ALA A 154 14.53 -19.07 -9.38
CA ALA A 154 13.13 -18.97 -9.76
C ALA A 154 12.25 -18.81 -8.50
N TRP A 155 11.46 -17.73 -8.45
CA TRP A 155 10.47 -17.51 -7.40
C TRP A 155 9.09 -18.05 -7.83
N PRO A 156 8.26 -18.52 -6.89
CA PRO A 156 6.84 -18.72 -7.18
C PRO A 156 6.18 -17.41 -7.63
N GLU A 157 5.24 -17.49 -8.57
CA GLU A 157 4.57 -16.31 -9.15
C GLU A 157 4.05 -15.30 -8.09
N PRO A 158 3.39 -15.71 -6.99
CA PRO A 158 2.90 -14.73 -6.02
C PRO A 158 4.02 -13.95 -5.33
N LEU A 159 5.18 -14.58 -5.10
CA LEU A 159 6.35 -13.91 -4.51
C LEU A 159 6.97 -12.94 -5.52
N GLU A 160 7.12 -13.38 -6.77
CA GLU A 160 7.66 -12.57 -7.85
C GLU A 160 6.83 -11.31 -8.08
N THR A 161 5.49 -11.42 -8.11
CA THR A 161 4.59 -10.26 -8.24
C THR A 161 4.83 -9.23 -7.14
N VAL A 162 4.89 -9.67 -5.87
CA VAL A 162 5.07 -8.74 -4.75
C VAL A 162 6.47 -8.10 -4.77
N LEU A 163 7.52 -8.87 -5.04
CA LEU A 163 8.88 -8.33 -5.13
C LEU A 163 9.01 -7.32 -6.26
N LYS A 164 8.41 -7.59 -7.42
CA LYS A 164 8.38 -6.64 -8.54
C LYS A 164 7.74 -5.31 -8.15
N LEU A 165 6.57 -5.34 -7.51
CA LEU A 165 5.89 -4.13 -7.04
C LEU A 165 6.76 -3.36 -6.04
N LEU A 166 7.42 -4.04 -5.11
CA LEU A 166 8.30 -3.40 -4.13
C LEU A 166 9.56 -2.80 -4.78
N PHE A 167 10.15 -3.45 -5.77
CA PHE A 167 11.28 -2.90 -6.52
C PHE A 167 10.87 -1.67 -7.33
N ASP A 168 9.70 -1.70 -7.95
CA ASP A 168 9.14 -0.56 -8.68
C ASP A 168 8.91 0.62 -7.72
N LEU A 169 8.35 0.38 -6.53
CA LEU A 169 8.20 1.40 -5.46
C LEU A 169 9.56 1.93 -4.98
N GLN A 170 10.53 1.06 -4.73
CA GLN A 170 11.88 1.44 -4.29
C GLN A 170 12.56 2.37 -5.31
N SER A 171 12.36 2.12 -6.60
CA SER A 171 12.94 2.93 -7.68
C SER A 171 12.40 4.37 -7.72
N GLY A 172 11.17 4.57 -7.21
CA GLY A 172 10.53 5.88 -7.10
C GLY A 172 10.99 6.73 -5.91
N VAL A 173 11.82 6.19 -5.00
CA VAL A 173 12.29 6.92 -3.82
C VAL A 173 13.43 7.87 -4.19
N THR A 174 13.17 9.18 -4.09
CA THR A 174 14.14 10.23 -4.44
C THR A 174 14.99 10.65 -3.24
N ALA A 175 16.23 11.06 -3.49
CA ALA A 175 17.04 11.67 -2.43
C ALA A 175 16.41 13.03 -2.03
N ASP A 176 16.30 13.27 -0.72
CA ASP A 176 15.93 14.59 -0.20
C ASP A 176 16.91 15.62 -0.75
N THR A 177 16.44 16.43 -1.71
CA THR A 177 17.24 17.53 -2.24
C THR A 177 17.18 18.63 -1.22
N LYS A 178 18.21 18.71 -0.36
CA LYS A 178 18.40 19.84 0.56
C LYS A 178 18.65 21.13 -0.20
#